data_AF-A0A9N9QPD1-F1
#
_entry.id   AF-A0A9N9QPD1-F1
#
_cell.length_a   1.000
_cell.length_b   1.000
_cell.length_c   1.000
_cell.angle_alpha   90.00
_cell.angle_beta   90.00
_cell.angle_gamma   90.00
#
_symmetry.space_group_name_H-M   'P 1'
#
loop_
_entity.id
_entity.type
_entity.pdbx_description
1 polymer ?
#
loop_
_entity_poly.entity_id
_entity_poly.type
_entity_poly.pdbx_seq_one_letter_code
_entity_poly.pdbx_strand_id
1 'polypeptide(L)'
;MDKIDDYLSKKTEFLTLLEQDIDKNKIIHSQIEEKIKSLEKTRENIKSLHQQPEHIALIPLCKKLYVPGTLVHTGEYMVTKKAHPNSYSVLKTLEQTVKDLDEQILEQRGLFEKGSLAVSQLVDRKKLLLGEQDEDVIVEKLIVNDEEYHLAEEVAKMPNEIKSDKGVAVKVGQFFEIFEYEEEGR
;
A
#
# COMPACT_ATOMS: atom_id res chain seq x y z
N MET A 1 -41.12 2.59 11.55
CA MET A 1 -40.56 2.47 10.18
C MET A 1 -39.37 3.41 10.02
N ASP A 2 -39.43 4.65 10.50
CA ASP A 2 -38.38 5.68 10.40
C ASP A 2 -36.94 5.27 10.81
N LYS A 3 -36.77 4.38 11.79
CA LYS A 3 -35.41 3.97 12.24
C LYS A 3 -34.68 3.06 11.27
N ILE A 4 -35.41 2.26 10.48
CA ILE A 4 -34.80 1.30 9.53
C ILE A 4 -34.36 2.05 8.27
N ASP A 5 -35.21 2.95 7.78
CA ASP A 5 -34.92 3.77 6.60
C ASP A 5 -33.74 4.74 6.87
N ASP A 6 -33.66 5.32 8.07
CA ASP A 6 -32.49 6.13 8.49
C ASP A 6 -31.20 5.29 8.53
N TYR A 7 -31.28 4.03 8.97
CA TYR A 7 -30.12 3.12 9.01
C TYR A 7 -29.65 2.72 7.60
N LEU A 8 -30.58 2.42 6.70
CA LEU A 8 -30.30 2.10 5.29
C LEU A 8 -29.73 3.31 4.53
N SER A 9 -30.25 4.51 4.79
CA SER A 9 -29.73 5.75 4.22
C SER A 9 -28.28 5.99 4.66
N LYS A 10 -28.00 5.88 5.97
CA LYS A 10 -26.64 6.04 6.52
C LYS A 10 -25.66 4.99 6.00
N LYS A 11 -26.11 3.74 5.84
CA LYS A 11 -25.31 2.67 5.22
C LYS A 11 -24.93 3.03 3.79
N THR A 12 -25.90 3.52 3.00
CA THR A 12 -25.69 3.90 1.61
C THR A 12 -24.71 5.07 1.51
N GLU A 13 -24.89 6.11 2.32
CA GLU A 13 -23.98 7.25 2.40
C GLU A 13 -22.55 6.80 2.74
N PHE A 14 -22.40 5.94 3.76
CA PHE A 14 -21.09 5.42 4.15
C PHE A 14 -20.42 4.60 3.05
N LEU A 15 -21.17 3.79 2.30
CA LEU A 15 -20.66 3.06 1.13
C LEU A 15 -20.17 4.01 0.03
N THR A 16 -20.89 5.11 -0.23
CA THR A 16 -20.43 6.11 -1.21
C THR A 16 -19.15 6.81 -0.78
N LEU A 17 -18.98 7.11 0.51
CA LEU A 17 -17.75 7.68 1.05
C LEU A 17 -16.57 6.72 0.92
N LEU A 18 -16.78 5.44 1.25
CA LEU A 18 -15.77 4.39 1.06
C LEU A 18 -15.34 4.26 -0.41
N GLU A 19 -16.30 4.30 -1.34
CA GLU A 19 -16.03 4.26 -2.79
C GLU A 19 -15.12 5.44 -3.21
N GLN A 20 -15.47 6.65 -2.78
CA GLN A 20 -14.68 7.85 -3.06
C GLN A 20 -13.26 7.75 -2.48
N ASP A 21 -13.11 7.21 -1.28
CA ASP A 21 -11.79 7.07 -0.65
C ASP A 21 -10.95 5.97 -1.31
N ILE A 22 -11.56 4.89 -1.77
CA ILE A 22 -10.90 3.88 -2.61
C ILE A 22 -10.39 4.53 -3.89
N ASP A 23 -11.22 5.31 -4.59
CA ASP A 23 -10.85 5.94 -5.85
C ASP A 23 -9.75 6.98 -5.69
N LYS A 24 -9.81 7.82 -4.64
CA LYS A 24 -8.73 8.75 -4.29
C LYS A 24 -7.41 8.01 -4.06
N ASN A 25 -7.44 6.92 -3.29
CA ASN A 25 -6.24 6.14 -3.02
C ASN A 25 -5.69 5.46 -4.28
N LYS A 26 -6.56 4.96 -5.19
CA LYS A 26 -6.13 4.44 -6.50
C LYS A 26 -5.44 5.50 -7.35
N ILE A 27 -5.94 6.74 -7.35
CA ILE A 27 -5.29 7.86 -8.07
C ILE A 27 -3.91 8.13 -7.48
N ILE A 28 -3.80 8.22 -6.15
CA ILE A 28 -2.52 8.42 -5.45
C ILE A 28 -1.54 7.29 -5.78
N HIS A 29 -2.01 6.05 -5.81
CA HIS A 29 -1.22 4.88 -6.23
C HIS A 29 -0.65 5.01 -7.63
N SER A 30 -1.49 5.34 -8.60
CA SER A 30 -1.07 5.55 -9.99
C SER A 30 -0.01 6.64 -10.08
N GLN A 31 -0.16 7.74 -9.33
CA GLN A 31 0.82 8.83 -9.29
C GLN A 31 2.15 8.39 -8.68
N ILE A 32 2.13 7.58 -7.62
CA ILE A 32 3.34 7.03 -7.00
C ILE A 32 4.03 6.06 -7.97
N GLU A 33 3.29 5.20 -8.66
CA GLU A 33 3.81 4.25 -9.63
C GLU A 33 4.48 4.96 -10.82
N GLU A 34 3.82 5.98 -11.40
CA GLU A 34 4.41 6.81 -12.46
C GLU A 34 5.69 7.49 -11.99
N LYS A 35 5.71 7.99 -10.75
CA LYS A 35 6.89 8.61 -10.17
C LYS A 35 8.03 7.60 -9.99
N ILE A 36 7.76 6.38 -9.51
CA ILE A 36 8.76 5.30 -9.42
C ILE A 36 9.35 5.01 -10.80
N LYS A 37 8.51 4.80 -11.81
CA LYS A 37 8.95 4.56 -13.21
C LYS A 37 9.82 5.71 -13.73
N SER A 38 9.46 6.96 -13.42
CA SER A 38 10.24 8.13 -13.82
C SER A 38 11.63 8.18 -13.15
N LEU A 39 11.72 7.80 -11.87
CA LEU A 39 12.98 7.74 -11.12
C LEU A 39 13.88 6.60 -11.62
N GLU A 40 13.30 5.42 -11.86
CA GLU A 40 14.02 4.27 -12.42
C GLU A 40 14.58 4.57 -13.81
N LYS A 41 13.78 5.18 -14.69
CA LYS A 41 14.23 5.64 -16.00
C LYS A 41 15.35 6.68 -15.88
N THR A 42 15.24 7.61 -14.94
CA THR A 42 16.28 8.62 -14.70
C THR A 42 17.58 7.97 -14.24
N ARG A 43 17.51 7.01 -13.32
CA ARG A 43 18.65 6.23 -12.84
C ARG A 43 19.33 5.44 -13.97
N GLU A 44 18.54 4.80 -14.83
CA GLU A 44 19.05 4.07 -15.98
C GLU A 44 19.74 5.00 -16.98
N ASN A 45 19.10 6.12 -17.31
CA ASN A 45 19.67 7.14 -18.19
C ASN A 45 21.02 7.66 -17.67
N ILE A 46 21.12 7.95 -16.37
CA ILE A 46 22.36 8.40 -15.73
C ILE A 46 23.47 7.36 -15.88
N LYS A 47 23.14 6.07 -15.67
CA LYS A 47 24.10 4.98 -15.86
C LYS A 47 24.53 4.82 -17.31
N SER A 48 23.60 4.94 -18.27
CA SER A 48 23.92 4.83 -19.70
C SER A 48 24.73 6.02 -20.20
N LEU A 49 24.39 7.24 -19.76
CA LEU A 49 25.11 8.46 -20.11
C LEU A 49 26.56 8.41 -19.63
N HIS A 50 26.81 7.83 -18.45
CA HIS A 50 28.18 7.67 -17.94
C HIS A 50 29.07 6.78 -18.83
N GLN A 51 28.49 5.82 -19.55
CA GLN A 51 29.26 4.94 -20.45
C GLN A 51 29.74 5.66 -21.72
N GLN A 52 29.10 6.78 -22.08
CA GLN A 52 29.41 7.57 -23.26
C GLN A 52 29.84 8.98 -22.84
N PRO A 53 31.15 9.21 -22.59
CA PRO A 53 31.65 10.45 -22.02
C PRO A 53 31.35 11.68 -22.90
N GLU A 54 31.27 11.47 -24.22
CA GLU A 54 30.88 12.50 -25.18
C GLU A 54 29.90 11.92 -26.19
N HIS A 55 28.78 12.60 -26.43
CA HIS A 55 27.83 12.24 -27.48
C HIS A 55 26.99 13.43 -27.92
N ILE A 56 26.50 13.36 -29.16
CA ILE A 56 25.59 14.37 -29.72
C ILE A 56 24.16 14.02 -29.29
N ALA A 57 23.47 14.97 -28.69
CA ALA A 57 22.09 14.82 -28.23
C ALA A 57 21.21 15.96 -28.73
N LEU A 58 19.92 15.65 -28.91
CA LEU A 58 18.88 16.64 -29.20
C LEU A 58 18.27 17.11 -27.88
N ILE A 59 18.59 18.34 -27.48
CA ILE A 59 18.14 18.93 -26.22
C ILE A 59 16.76 19.57 -26.45
N PRO A 60 15.69 19.11 -25.77
CA PRO A 60 14.37 19.70 -25.91
C PRO A 60 14.33 21.09 -25.25
N LEU A 61 13.92 22.12 -26.00
CA LEU A 61 13.60 23.44 -25.46
C LEU A 61 12.11 23.58 -25.12
N CYS A 62 11.25 22.99 -25.97
CA CYS A 62 9.80 23.02 -25.87
C CYS A 62 9.22 21.72 -26.46
N LYS A 63 7.90 21.50 -26.35
CA LYS A 63 7.20 20.27 -26.79
C LYS A 63 7.50 19.79 -28.22
N LYS A 64 7.93 20.69 -29.13
CA LYS A 64 8.22 20.38 -30.54
C LYS A 64 9.53 20.99 -31.04
N LEU A 65 10.37 21.51 -30.15
CA LEU A 65 11.60 22.23 -30.51
C LEU A 65 12.79 21.60 -29.81
N TYR A 66 13.79 21.22 -30.61
CA TYR A 66 15.01 20.56 -30.16
C TYR A 66 16.22 21.29 -30.74
N VAL A 67 17.29 21.38 -29.95
CA VAL A 67 18.57 21.94 -30.36
C VAL A 67 19.63 20.85 -30.29
N PRO A 68 20.41 20.63 -31.36
CA PRO A 68 21.54 19.72 -31.31
C PRO A 68 22.63 20.31 -30.40
N GLY A 69 23.14 19.51 -29.47
CA GLY A 69 24.26 19.87 -28.61
C GLY A 69 25.16 18.66 -28.35
N THR A 70 26.42 18.93 -28.04
CA THR A 70 27.35 17.90 -27.57
C THR A 70 27.27 17.85 -26.05
N LEU A 71 26.87 16.71 -25.51
CA LEU A 71 26.92 16.45 -24.08
C LEU A 71 28.31 15.94 -23.73
N VAL A 72 28.97 16.63 -22.80
CA VAL A 72 30.26 16.24 -22.23
C VAL A 72 30.04 15.90 -20.77
N HIS A 73 30.29 14.65 -20.41
CA HIS A 73 29.97 14.11 -19.10
C HIS A 73 31.19 14.16 -18.17
N THR A 74 31.15 14.99 -17.12
CA THR A 74 32.27 15.14 -16.17
C THR A 74 32.26 14.12 -15.02
N GLY A 75 31.24 13.28 -14.92
CA GLY A 75 31.05 12.37 -13.78
C GLY A 75 30.20 12.98 -12.67
N GLU A 76 29.76 14.22 -12.86
CA GLU A 76 29.08 15.04 -11.87
C GLU A 76 27.72 15.51 -12.39
N TYR A 77 26.75 15.56 -11.49
CA TYR A 77 25.36 15.87 -11.79
C TYR A 77 24.86 16.96 -10.86
N MET A 78 24.13 17.92 -11.42
CA MET A 78 23.44 18.93 -10.64
C MET A 78 22.11 18.37 -10.13
N VAL A 79 21.98 18.19 -8.82
CA VAL A 79 20.79 17.63 -8.16
C VAL A 79 20.10 18.71 -7.35
N THR A 80 18.82 18.97 -7.64
CA THR A 80 18.01 19.91 -6.86
C THR A 80 17.47 19.23 -5.60
N LYS A 81 17.80 19.78 -4.44
CA LYS A 81 17.27 19.37 -3.14
C LYS A 81 16.20 20.35 -2.67
N LYS A 82 15.07 19.80 -2.27
CA LYS A 82 13.99 20.56 -1.63
C LYS A 82 14.29 20.66 -0.14
N ALA A 83 14.76 21.81 0.32
CA ALA A 83 14.70 22.16 1.73
C ALA A 83 13.62 23.21 1.92
N HIS A 84 12.90 23.15 3.04
CA HIS A 84 12.01 24.24 3.41
C HIS A 84 12.85 25.32 4.12
N PRO A 85 12.76 26.61 3.74
CA PRO A 85 11.83 27.21 2.78
C PRO A 85 12.31 27.24 1.31
N ASN A 86 13.61 27.09 1.06
CA ASN A 86 14.19 27.28 -0.28
C ASN A 86 14.81 25.99 -0.84
N SER A 87 14.54 25.70 -2.12
CA SER A 87 15.27 24.68 -2.86
C SER A 87 16.68 25.16 -3.19
N TYR A 88 17.66 24.28 -3.09
CA TYR A 88 19.05 24.54 -3.49
C TYR A 88 19.53 23.42 -4.40
N SER A 89 20.56 23.71 -5.20
CA SER A 89 21.16 22.74 -6.12
C SER A 89 22.54 22.34 -5.62
N VAL A 90 22.83 21.05 -5.67
CA VAL A 90 24.09 20.47 -5.21
C VAL A 90 24.69 19.67 -6.35
N LEU A 91 25.98 19.87 -6.58
CA LEU A 91 26.73 19.06 -7.51
C LEU A 91 27.16 17.76 -6.80
N LYS A 92 26.80 16.62 -7.39
CA LYS A 92 27.03 15.29 -6.82
C LYS A 92 27.73 14.39 -7.83
N THR A 93 28.54 13.47 -7.33
CA THR A 93 29.13 12.43 -8.20
C THR A 93 28.06 11.47 -8.69
N LEU A 94 28.39 10.70 -9.74
CA LEU A 94 27.54 9.61 -10.24
C LEU A 94 27.05 8.69 -9.11
N GLU A 95 27.98 8.17 -8.30
CA GLU A 95 27.67 7.22 -7.24
C GLU A 95 26.72 7.81 -6.20
N GLN A 96 26.97 9.05 -5.78
CA GLN A 96 26.10 9.76 -4.84
C GLN A 96 24.71 9.99 -5.44
N THR A 97 24.63 10.32 -6.73
CA THR A 97 23.36 10.57 -7.42
C THR A 97 22.55 9.30 -7.59
N VAL A 98 23.20 8.18 -7.95
CA VAL A 98 22.56 6.88 -8.07
C VAL A 98 22.06 6.40 -6.70
N LYS A 99 22.86 6.57 -5.64
CA LYS A 99 22.45 6.23 -4.27
C LYS A 99 21.24 7.05 -3.82
N ASP A 100 21.26 8.37 -4.04
CA ASP A 100 20.12 9.26 -3.74
C ASP A 100 18.85 8.85 -4.50
N LEU A 101 18.98 8.38 -5.74
CA LEU A 101 17.84 7.89 -6.54
C LEU A 101 17.33 6.55 -6.01
N ASP A 102 18.23 5.64 -5.62
CA ASP A 102 17.87 4.35 -5.04
C ASP A 102 17.14 4.53 -3.69
N GLU A 103 17.60 5.46 -2.84
CA GLU A 103 16.90 5.85 -1.60
C GLU A 103 15.51 6.42 -1.89
N GLN A 104 15.38 7.33 -2.86
CA GLN A 104 14.07 7.88 -3.25
C GLN A 104 13.12 6.80 -3.81
N ILE A 105 13.62 5.87 -4.64
CA ILE A 105 12.82 4.76 -5.16
C ILE A 105 12.34 3.88 -4.01
N LEU A 106 13.22 3.55 -3.06
CA LEU A 106 12.85 2.75 -1.88
C LEU A 106 11.77 3.44 -1.04
N GLU A 107 11.92 4.75 -0.78
CA GLU A 107 10.91 5.54 -0.08
C GLU A 107 9.56 5.54 -0.80
N GLN A 108 9.55 5.74 -2.12
CA GLN A 108 8.30 5.71 -2.90
C GLN A 108 7.67 4.31 -2.92
N ARG A 109 8.46 3.24 -2.99
CA ARG A 109 7.95 1.85 -2.90
C ARG A 109 7.35 1.56 -1.53
N GLY A 110 7.98 2.01 -0.45
CA GLY A 110 7.42 1.89 0.90
C GLY A 110 6.09 2.65 1.05
N LEU A 111 5.96 3.83 0.43
CA LEU A 111 4.68 4.56 0.39
C LEU A 111 3.63 3.81 -0.46
N PHE A 112 4.04 3.23 -1.58
CA PHE A 112 3.19 2.42 -2.44
C PHE A 112 2.62 1.21 -1.67
N GLU A 113 3.47 0.43 -0.99
CA GLU A 113 3.03 -0.73 -0.21
C GLU A 113 2.04 -0.35 0.90
N LYS A 114 2.34 0.71 1.66
CA LYS A 114 1.43 1.23 2.70
C LYS A 114 0.09 1.67 2.12
N GLY A 115 0.12 2.37 0.98
CA GLY A 115 -1.10 2.73 0.27
C GLY A 115 -1.87 1.50 -0.20
N SER A 116 -1.18 0.43 -0.64
CA SER A 116 -1.80 -0.78 -1.20
C SER A 116 -2.57 -1.52 -0.12
N LEU A 117 -1.94 -1.64 1.06
CA LEU A 117 -2.57 -2.17 2.25
C LEU A 117 -3.82 -1.37 2.65
N ALA A 118 -3.74 -0.03 2.61
CA ALA A 118 -4.89 0.82 2.93
C ALA A 118 -6.04 0.62 1.94
N VAL A 119 -5.77 0.51 0.63
CA VAL A 119 -6.81 0.20 -0.37
C VAL A 119 -7.43 -1.16 -0.12
N SER A 120 -6.62 -2.19 0.16
CA SER A 120 -7.11 -3.54 0.50
C SER A 120 -8.08 -3.48 1.67
N GLN A 121 -7.69 -2.83 2.78
CA GLN A 121 -8.52 -2.70 3.96
C GLN A 121 -9.85 -1.98 3.68
N LEU A 122 -9.84 -0.95 2.83
CA LEU A 122 -11.07 -0.25 2.44
C LEU A 122 -12.00 -1.12 1.57
N VAL A 123 -11.42 -1.91 0.67
CA VAL A 123 -12.17 -2.87 -0.16
C VAL A 123 -12.76 -3.99 0.70
N ASP A 124 -11.98 -4.56 1.63
CA ASP A 124 -12.44 -5.60 2.55
C ASP A 124 -13.58 -5.08 3.43
N ARG A 125 -13.44 -3.85 3.94
CA ARG A 125 -14.51 -3.18 4.69
C ARG A 125 -15.77 -2.96 3.85
N LYS A 126 -15.63 -2.61 2.56
CA LYS A 126 -16.76 -2.48 1.64
C LYS A 126 -17.48 -3.82 1.45
N LYS A 127 -16.74 -4.92 1.22
CA LYS A 127 -17.29 -6.29 1.08
C LYS A 127 -18.07 -6.70 2.32
N LEU A 128 -17.50 -6.51 3.51
CA LEU A 128 -18.16 -6.81 4.80
C LEU A 128 -19.50 -6.08 4.95
N LEU A 129 -19.60 -4.83 4.50
CA LEU A 129 -20.82 -4.03 4.59
C LEU A 129 -21.87 -4.44 3.56
N LEU A 130 -21.45 -4.92 2.39
CA LEU A 130 -22.34 -5.46 1.37
C LEU A 130 -22.87 -6.85 1.74
N GLY A 131 -22.28 -7.51 2.74
CA GLY A 131 -22.62 -8.89 3.09
C GLY A 131 -22.06 -9.90 2.08
N GLU A 132 -21.12 -9.47 1.24
CA GLU A 132 -20.33 -10.33 0.37
C GLU A 132 -19.27 -11.02 1.24
N GLN A 133 -19.70 -12.05 1.98
CA GLN A 133 -18.77 -13.02 2.56
C GLN A 133 -18.33 -13.95 1.44
N ASP A 134 -17.19 -13.64 0.81
CA ASP A 134 -16.40 -14.69 0.20
C ASP A 134 -15.92 -15.57 1.38
N GLU A 135 -16.52 -16.75 1.57
CA GLU A 135 -16.00 -17.76 2.51
C GLU A 135 -14.54 -18.16 2.18
N ASP A 136 -14.00 -17.74 1.03
CA ASP A 136 -12.70 -18.12 0.50
C ASP A 136 -11.54 -17.12 0.75
N VAL A 137 -11.78 -15.88 1.21
CA VAL A 137 -10.72 -14.83 1.24
C VAL A 137 -9.84 -14.83 2.50
N ILE A 138 -10.24 -15.53 3.57
CA ILE A 138 -9.45 -15.56 4.83
C ILE A 138 -8.23 -16.51 4.73
N VAL A 139 -8.14 -17.35 3.70
CA VAL A 139 -7.11 -18.41 3.63
C VAL A 139 -5.74 -17.89 3.16
N GLU A 140 -5.64 -16.76 2.46
CA GLU A 140 -4.42 -16.47 1.68
C GLU A 140 -3.37 -15.52 2.30
N LYS A 141 -3.58 -14.99 3.51
CA LYS A 141 -2.57 -14.09 4.13
C LYS A 141 -2.35 -14.32 5.61
N LEU A 142 -1.77 -15.47 5.94
CA LEU A 142 -0.97 -15.68 7.15
C LEU A 142 0.15 -16.70 6.84
N ILE A 143 1.01 -16.39 5.87
CA ILE A 143 2.34 -17.02 5.83
C ILE A 143 3.24 -16.17 6.71
N VAL A 144 3.30 -16.53 7.99
CA VAL A 144 4.35 -16.11 8.91
C VAL A 144 4.99 -17.40 9.41
N ASN A 145 6.15 -17.71 8.85
CA ASN A 145 7.10 -18.75 9.27
C ASN A 145 6.58 -20.20 9.21
N ASP A 146 6.99 -20.93 8.15
CA ASP A 146 7.26 -22.39 7.99
C ASP A 146 6.87 -23.43 9.08
N GLU A 147 5.78 -23.25 9.82
CA GLU A 147 5.17 -24.26 10.67
C GLU A 147 3.66 -24.27 10.40
N GLU A 148 3.24 -25.21 9.56
CA GLU A 148 1.85 -25.54 9.26
C GLU A 148 1.14 -26.02 10.55
N TYR A 149 0.53 -25.10 11.28
CA TYR A 149 -0.38 -25.46 12.36
C TYR A 149 -1.74 -25.86 11.75
N HIS A 150 -1.98 -27.16 11.63
CA HIS A 150 -3.27 -27.78 11.28
C HIS A 150 -4.35 -27.57 12.37
N LEU A 151 -4.58 -26.34 12.84
CA LEU A 151 -5.62 -26.05 13.84
C LEU A 151 -7.02 -25.93 13.21
N ALA A 152 -7.10 -25.58 11.92
CA ALA A 152 -8.35 -25.19 11.28
C ALA A 152 -9.37 -26.34 11.09
N GLU A 153 -8.91 -27.56 10.79
CA GLU A 153 -9.81 -28.70 10.53
C GLU A 153 -10.48 -29.25 11.80
N GLU A 154 -9.79 -29.21 12.95
CA GLU A 154 -10.36 -29.70 14.21
C GLU A 154 -11.41 -28.72 14.75
N VAL A 155 -11.13 -27.41 14.68
CA VAL A 155 -12.08 -26.37 15.12
C VAL A 155 -13.33 -26.36 14.24
N ALA A 156 -13.22 -26.66 12.95
CA ALA A 156 -14.38 -26.77 12.05
C ALA A 156 -15.39 -27.85 12.52
N LYS A 157 -14.89 -28.96 13.09
CA LYS A 157 -15.72 -30.09 13.58
C LYS A 157 -16.24 -29.91 15.00
N MET A 158 -15.79 -28.88 15.73
CA MET A 158 -16.27 -28.64 17.10
C MET A 158 -17.67 -28.01 17.12
N PRO A 159 -18.51 -28.39 18.12
CA PRO A 159 -19.86 -27.88 18.26
C PRO A 159 -19.86 -26.37 18.51
N ASN A 160 -20.91 -25.68 18.05
CA ASN A 160 -21.01 -24.21 18.13
C ASN A 160 -21.10 -23.68 19.57
N GLU A 161 -21.44 -24.53 20.53
CA GLU A 161 -21.58 -24.19 21.94
C GLU A 161 -21.08 -25.36 22.79
N ILE A 162 -20.23 -25.08 23.77
CA ILE A 162 -19.77 -26.04 24.78
C ILE A 162 -20.20 -25.52 26.14
N LYS A 163 -21.13 -26.23 26.77
CA LYS A 163 -21.64 -25.90 28.11
C LYS A 163 -20.84 -26.61 29.19
N SER A 164 -20.49 -25.89 30.23
CA SER A 164 -19.84 -26.38 31.44
C SER A 164 -20.57 -25.83 32.66
N ASP A 165 -20.38 -26.46 33.81
CA ASP A 165 -20.94 -26.02 35.09
C ASP A 165 -20.43 -24.63 35.52
N LYS A 166 -19.32 -24.18 34.90
CA LYS A 166 -18.68 -22.88 35.18
C LYS A 166 -18.96 -21.80 34.13
N GLY A 167 -19.59 -22.14 33.01
CA GLY A 167 -19.78 -21.19 31.91
C GLY A 167 -20.13 -21.82 30.57
N VAL A 168 -20.21 -20.98 29.55
CA VAL A 168 -20.52 -21.36 28.17
C VAL A 168 -19.42 -20.85 27.25
N ALA A 169 -18.87 -21.72 26.41
CA ALA A 169 -18.00 -21.32 25.32
C ALA A 169 -18.80 -21.27 24.01
N VAL A 170 -18.83 -20.11 23.35
CA VAL A 170 -19.56 -19.89 22.09
C VAL A 170 -18.56 -19.71 20.96
N LYS A 171 -18.76 -20.42 19.84
CA LYS A 171 -17.86 -20.35 18.69
C LYS A 171 -18.06 -19.03 17.91
N VAL A 172 -16.99 -18.25 17.78
CA VAL A 172 -16.92 -16.99 17.02
C VAL A 172 -15.79 -17.12 15.99
N GLY A 173 -16.15 -17.54 14.77
CA GLY A 173 -15.16 -17.85 13.71
C GLY A 173 -14.35 -19.11 14.04
N GLN A 174 -13.02 -18.97 14.14
CA GLN A 174 -12.09 -20.04 14.53
C GLN A 174 -11.79 -20.08 16.04
N PHE A 175 -12.42 -19.21 16.84
CA PHE A 175 -12.17 -19.11 18.28
C PHE A 175 -13.43 -19.41 19.07
N PHE A 176 -13.27 -19.70 20.36
CA PHE A 176 -14.38 -19.77 21.31
C PHE A 176 -14.27 -18.57 22.25
N GLU A 177 -15.37 -17.85 22.40
CA GLU A 177 -15.53 -16.82 23.43
C GLU A 177 -16.16 -17.48 24.66
N ILE A 178 -15.49 -17.35 25.81
CA ILE A 178 -15.90 -18.00 27.07
C ILE A 178 -16.66 -16.99 27.93
N PHE A 179 -17.89 -17.35 28.27
CA PHE A 179 -18.74 -16.65 29.22
C PHE A 179 -18.78 -17.45 30.52
N GLU A 180 -18.07 -16.99 31.54
CA GLU A 180 -18.11 -17.59 32.87
C GLU A 180 -19.36 -17.11 33.61
N TYR A 181 -20.02 -18.00 34.34
CA TYR A 181 -21.07 -17.58 35.27
C TYR A 181 -20.41 -16.92 36.47
N GLU A 182 -20.77 -15.67 36.78
CA GLU A 182 -20.33 -15.04 38.02
C GLU A 182 -20.78 -15.93 39.18
N GLU A 183 -19.84 -16.38 40.02
CA GLU A 183 -20.18 -16.98 41.29
C GLU A 183 -20.89 -15.91 42.12
N GLU A 184 -22.22 -15.98 42.22
CA GLU A 184 -22.95 -15.24 43.25
C GLU A 184 -22.39 -15.69 44.60
N GLY A 185 -21.50 -14.87 45.14
CA GLY A 185 -20.85 -15.10 46.41
C GLY A 185 -21.88 -15.35 47.51
N ARG A 186 -21.66 -16.45 48.24
CA ARG A 186 -22.20 -16.65 49.59
C ARG A 186 -21.68 -15.59 50.55
#